data_AF-A0A935WK30-F1
#
_entry.id   AF-A0A935WK30-F1
#
_cell.length_a   1.000
_cell.length_b   1.000
_cell.length_c   1.000
_cell.angle_alpha   90.00
_cell.angle_beta   90.00
_cell.angle_gamma   90.00
#
_symmetry.space_group_name_H-M   'P 1'
#
loop_
_entity.id
_entity.type
_entity.pdbx_description
1 polymer ?
#
loop_
_entity_poly.entity_id
_entity_poly.type
_entity_poly.pdbx_seq_one_letter_code
_entity_poly.pdbx_strand_id
1 'polypeptide(L)'
;MASLGLVIHKGHSIRLSDLTRHPAAAGFPAHHPPMRRFLGVPIMGKRGVLGDLYLTERLDGSEFTEDDEHIARLLAQKAGAAIENARLHEESARLLEEVQQLQRSRERFFAMVNHESATPWPPSTAGRRCWFGGRTPPRCPVRRSRSSIRPRAPLP
;
A
#
# COMPACT_ATOMS: atom_id res chain seq x y z
N MET A 1 24.53 9.55 -20.62
CA MET A 1 24.85 9.24 -19.20
C MET A 1 24.54 10.49 -18.40
N ALA A 2 23.52 10.44 -17.53
CA ALA A 2 22.90 11.61 -16.92
C ALA A 2 23.86 12.36 -15.97
N SER A 3 23.99 13.65 -16.21
CA SER A 3 25.02 14.60 -15.76
C SER A 3 24.87 15.14 -14.34
N LEU A 4 23.75 14.88 -13.67
CA LEU A 4 23.45 15.43 -12.34
C LEU A 4 23.77 14.48 -11.18
N GLY A 5 23.57 13.17 -11.39
CA GLY A 5 23.63 12.17 -10.31
C GLY A 5 25.01 12.06 -9.65
N LEU A 6 26.10 12.29 -10.40
CA LEU A 6 27.46 12.16 -9.86
C LEU A 6 27.79 13.22 -8.79
N VAL A 7 27.14 14.39 -8.87
CA VAL A 7 27.36 15.51 -7.95
C VAL A 7 26.66 15.27 -6.61
N ILE A 8 25.47 14.69 -6.62
CA ILE A 8 24.62 14.53 -5.43
C ILE A 8 24.79 13.14 -4.77
N HIS A 9 25.31 12.15 -5.50
CA HIS A 9 25.63 10.81 -4.96
C HIS A 9 26.58 10.80 -3.76
N LYS A 10 27.34 11.87 -3.52
CA LYS A 10 28.22 11.97 -2.34
C LYS A 10 27.46 12.18 -1.03
N GLY A 11 26.14 12.34 -1.05
CA GLY A 11 25.33 12.56 0.16
C GLY A 11 25.52 13.94 0.79
N HIS A 12 26.03 14.90 0.01
CA HIS A 12 26.23 16.28 0.46
C HIS A 12 25.39 17.24 -0.40
N SER A 13 24.82 18.25 0.24
CA SER A 13 24.16 19.35 -0.46
C SER A 13 25.18 20.17 -1.25
N ILE A 14 24.80 20.59 -2.45
CA ILE A 14 25.64 21.40 -3.34
C ILE A 14 24.84 22.58 -3.87
N ARG A 15 25.45 23.76 -3.78
CA ARG A 15 24.89 25.03 -4.24
C ARG A 15 25.87 25.67 -5.22
N LEU A 16 25.42 25.94 -6.43
CA LEU A 16 26.22 26.46 -7.52
C LEU A 16 25.54 27.66 -8.17
N SER A 17 26.29 28.74 -8.31
CA SER A 17 25.89 29.93 -9.07
C SER A 17 25.77 29.64 -10.57
N ASP A 18 26.63 28.76 -11.09
CA ASP A 18 26.65 28.37 -12.50
C ASP A 18 27.06 26.90 -12.66
N LEU A 19 26.06 26.04 -12.91
CA LEU A 19 26.19 24.61 -13.15
C LEU A 19 26.97 24.31 -14.43
N THR A 20 26.92 25.19 -15.44
CA THR A 20 27.63 24.96 -16.71
C THR A 20 29.13 25.01 -16.57
N ARG A 21 29.62 25.66 -15.50
CA ARG A 21 31.05 25.77 -15.16
C ARG A 21 31.56 24.63 -14.28
N HIS A 22 30.68 23.74 -13.83
CA HIS A 22 31.06 22.66 -12.92
C HIS A 22 31.65 21.47 -13.70
N PRO A 23 32.82 20.93 -13.31
CA PRO A 23 33.52 19.89 -14.07
C PRO A 23 32.74 18.57 -14.18
N ALA A 24 31.80 18.31 -13.26
CA ALA A 24 30.93 17.14 -13.32
C ALA A 24 29.65 17.34 -14.15
N ALA A 25 29.40 18.53 -14.71
CA ALA A 25 28.24 18.78 -15.54
C ALA A 25 28.44 18.14 -16.93
N ALA A 26 27.93 16.93 -17.14
CA ALA A 26 28.05 16.21 -18.42
C ALA A 26 27.06 16.67 -19.52
N GLY A 27 26.70 17.96 -19.55
CA GLY A 27 25.76 18.54 -20.52
C GLY A 27 24.32 18.05 -20.36
N PHE A 28 23.40 18.61 -21.16
CA PHE A 28 21.99 18.24 -21.14
C PHE A 28 21.57 17.60 -22.49
N PRO A 29 20.61 16.66 -22.49
CA PRO A 29 20.04 16.15 -23.73
C PRO A 29 19.39 17.28 -24.57
N ALA A 30 19.25 17.05 -25.88
CA ALA A 30 18.62 18.01 -26.78
C ALA A 30 17.21 18.40 -26.26
N HIS A 31 16.89 19.69 -26.32
CA HIS A 31 15.65 20.32 -25.81
C HIS A 31 15.51 20.47 -24.29
N HIS A 32 16.54 20.17 -23.50
CA HIS A 32 16.50 20.51 -22.08
C HIS A 32 16.66 22.05 -21.88
N PRO A 33 15.82 22.69 -21.06
CA PRO A 33 15.99 24.11 -20.70
C PRO A 33 17.37 24.37 -20.09
N PRO A 34 17.99 25.54 -20.34
CA PRO A 34 19.26 25.88 -19.72
C PRO A 34 19.11 25.98 -18.20
N MET A 35 20.00 25.31 -17.46
CA MET A 35 20.08 25.38 -16.01
C MET A 35 21.46 25.93 -15.63
N ARG A 36 21.49 27.16 -15.11
CA ARG A 36 22.67 27.84 -14.60
C ARG A 36 22.69 27.77 -13.08
N ARG A 37 21.69 28.34 -12.41
CA ARG A 37 21.66 28.38 -10.94
C ARG A 37 21.15 27.05 -10.44
N PHE A 38 21.89 26.41 -9.54
CA PHE A 38 21.60 25.03 -9.12
C PHE A 38 21.74 24.85 -7.61
N LEU A 39 20.74 24.22 -7.02
CA LEU A 39 20.75 23.75 -5.63
C LEU A 39 20.33 22.28 -5.63
N GLY A 40 21.25 21.39 -5.31
CA GLY A 40 21.01 19.95 -5.17
C GLY A 40 21.12 19.54 -3.71
N VAL A 41 20.15 18.77 -3.23
CA VAL A 41 20.15 18.18 -1.90
C VAL A 41 19.81 16.68 -1.99
N PRO A 42 20.53 15.82 -1.26
CA PRO A 42 20.26 14.39 -1.29
C PRO A 42 19.02 14.04 -0.47
N ILE A 43 18.20 13.13 -0.98
CA ILE A 43 17.10 12.51 -0.23
C ILE A 43 17.69 11.30 0.50
N MET A 44 17.84 11.43 1.81
CA MET A 44 18.44 10.40 2.65
C MET A 44 17.38 9.53 3.33
N GLY A 45 17.58 8.23 3.27
CA GLY A 45 16.91 7.24 4.13
C GLY A 45 17.87 6.68 5.17
N LYS A 46 17.36 5.82 6.05
CA LYS A 46 18.10 5.03 7.04
C LYS A 46 19.17 4.15 6.40
N ARG A 47 18.93 3.66 5.18
CA ARG A 47 19.81 2.71 4.48
C ARG A 47 20.73 3.37 3.44
N GLY A 48 20.69 4.71 3.30
CA GLY A 48 21.51 5.45 2.36
C GLY A 48 20.72 6.46 1.51
N VAL A 49 21.34 6.92 0.43
CA VAL A 49 20.73 7.88 -0.52
C VAL A 49 19.60 7.19 -1.27
N LEU A 50 18.39 7.73 -1.16
CA LEU A 50 17.19 7.26 -1.87
C LEU A 50 17.01 7.92 -3.23
N GLY A 51 17.57 9.12 -3.40
CA GLY A 51 17.52 9.91 -4.62
C GLY A 51 17.99 11.33 -4.39
N ASP A 52 17.72 12.21 -5.36
CA ASP A 52 18.19 13.59 -5.37
C ASP A 52 17.03 14.56 -5.57
N LEU A 53 17.01 15.64 -4.79
CA LEU A 53 16.12 16.79 -4.99
C LEU A 53 16.95 17.95 -5.50
N TYR A 54 16.56 18.52 -6.64
CA TYR A 54 17.24 19.68 -7.19
C TYR A 54 16.27 20.81 -7.53
N LEU A 55 16.77 22.03 -7.36
CA LEU A 55 16.10 23.27 -7.68
C LEU A 55 16.98 24.04 -8.66
N THR A 56 16.38 24.58 -9.70
CA THR A 56 17.08 25.33 -10.75
C THR A 56 16.33 26.59 -11.09
N GLU A 57 17.08 27.62 -11.50
CA GLU A 57 16.53 28.91 -11.93
C GLU A 57 15.50 29.46 -10.94
N ARG A 58 16.00 30.09 -9.87
CA ARG A 58 15.15 30.81 -8.92
C ARG A 58 14.32 31.86 -9.67
N LEU A 59 13.03 31.96 -9.34
CA LEU A 59 12.06 32.78 -10.08
C LEU A 59 12.41 34.28 -10.13
N ASP A 60 13.09 34.78 -9.10
CA ASP A 60 13.56 36.16 -9.02
C ASP A 60 14.92 36.38 -9.69
N GLY A 61 15.50 35.34 -10.28
CA GLY A 61 16.81 35.38 -10.93
C GLY A 61 17.98 35.56 -9.97
N SER A 62 17.80 35.45 -8.65
CA SER A 62 18.88 35.54 -7.65
C SER A 62 19.54 34.18 -7.38
N GLU A 63 20.69 34.19 -6.69
CA GLU A 63 21.36 32.96 -6.27
C GLU A 63 20.60 32.28 -5.13
N PHE A 64 20.71 30.97 -5.04
CA PHE A 64 20.22 30.25 -3.87
C PHE A 64 21.00 30.67 -2.63
N THR A 65 20.28 30.91 -1.54
CA THR A 65 20.85 31.26 -0.24
C THR A 65 21.06 30.02 0.62
N GLU A 66 21.68 30.19 1.78
CA GLU A 66 21.79 29.14 2.79
C GLU A 66 20.42 28.75 3.37
N ASP A 67 19.50 29.72 3.50
CA ASP A 67 18.12 29.47 3.92
C ASP A 67 17.37 28.58 2.91
N ASP A 68 17.55 28.85 1.61
CA ASP A 68 16.96 28.02 0.55
C ASP A 68 17.47 26.57 0.64
N GLU A 69 18.78 26.39 0.85
CA GLU A 69 19.38 25.08 1.06
C GLU A 69 18.84 24.40 2.33
N HIS A 70 18.68 25.15 3.42
CA HIS A 70 18.14 24.63 4.68
C HIS A 70 16.72 24.10 4.49
N ILE A 71 15.86 24.87 3.84
CA ILE A 71 14.47 24.48 3.54
C ILE A 71 14.45 23.26 2.62
N ALA A 72 15.25 23.27 1.55
CA ALA A 72 15.35 22.13 0.63
C ALA A 72 15.80 20.86 1.35
N ARG A 73 16.76 20.96 2.28
CA ARG A 73 17.24 19.85 3.10
C ARG A 73 16.14 19.30 4.02
N LEU A 74 15.35 20.16 4.65
CA LEU A 74 14.19 19.74 5.47
C LEU A 74 13.15 19.01 4.62
N LEU A 75 12.87 19.51 3.42
CA LEU A 75 11.96 18.86 2.48
C LEU A 75 12.48 17.48 2.05
N ALA A 76 13.77 17.39 1.73
CA ALA A 76 14.42 16.14 1.37
C ALA A 76 14.39 15.11 2.51
N GLN A 77 14.57 15.53 3.77
CA GLN A 77 14.43 14.67 4.94
C GLN A 77 13.00 14.13 5.08
N LYS A 78 11.98 14.99 4.92
CA LYS A 78 10.58 14.56 4.95
C LYS A 78 10.25 13.60 3.80
N ALA A 79 10.73 13.89 2.59
CA ALA A 79 10.56 13.02 1.44
C ALA A 79 11.20 11.65 1.67
N GLY A 80 12.40 11.61 2.26
CA GLY A 80 13.08 10.36 2.60
C GLY A 80 12.25 9.49 3.54
N ALA A 81 11.75 10.07 4.64
CA ALA A 81 10.86 9.37 5.56
C ALA A 81 9.57 8.87 4.89
N ALA A 82 8.96 9.68 4.02
CA ALA A 82 7.76 9.29 3.29
C ALA A 82 8.00 8.13 2.33
N ILE A 83 9.11 8.13 1.59
CA ILE A 83 9.50 7.04 0.68
C ILE A 83 9.74 5.75 1.46
N GLU A 84 10.43 5.81 2.60
CA GLU A 84 10.63 4.63 3.44
C GLU A 84 9.31 4.07 3.98
N ASN A 85 8.43 4.94 4.45
CA ASN A 85 7.11 4.54 4.93
C ASN A 85 6.28 3.88 3.82
N ALA A 86 6.32 4.41 2.61
CA ALA A 86 5.65 3.82 1.45
C ALA A 86 6.19 2.41 1.15
N ARG A 87 7.52 2.23 1.12
CA ARG A 87 8.16 0.92 0.89
C ARG A 87 7.80 -0.09 1.98
N LEU A 88 7.82 0.32 3.25
CA LEU A 88 7.42 -0.52 4.36
C LEU A 88 5.94 -0.94 4.26
N HIS A 89 5.09 -0.01 3.85
CA HIS A 89 3.67 -0.28 3.65
C HIS A 89 3.44 -1.26 2.49
N GLU A 90 4.14 -1.09 1.37
CA GLU A 90 4.10 -2.02 0.23
C GLU A 90 4.55 -3.43 0.62
N GLU A 91 5.65 -3.54 1.38
CA GLU A 91 6.15 -4.83 1.88
C GLU A 91 5.14 -5.50 2.82
N SER A 92 4.57 -4.75 3.77
CA SER A 92 3.52 -5.25 4.65
C SER A 92 2.28 -5.71 3.88
N ALA A 93 1.84 -4.94 2.89
CA ALA A 93 0.67 -5.28 2.07
C ALA A 93 0.90 -6.59 1.31
N ARG A 94 2.09 -6.76 0.71
CA ARG A 94 2.47 -7.99 0.02
C ARG A 94 2.45 -9.21 0.94
N LEU A 95 3.04 -9.10 2.13
CA LEU A 95 3.07 -10.21 3.09
C LEU A 95 1.65 -10.60 3.56
N LEU A 96 0.77 -9.61 3.77
CA LEU A 96 -0.63 -9.86 4.11
C LEU A 96 -1.36 -10.61 2.99
N GLU A 97 -1.13 -10.24 1.72
CA GLU A 97 -1.69 -10.96 0.57
C GLU A 97 -1.23 -12.41 0.53
N GLU A 98 0.07 -12.67 0.73
CA GLU A 98 0.63 -14.03 0.74
C GLU A 98 -0.01 -14.89 1.84
N VAL A 99 -0.15 -14.36 3.06
CA VAL A 99 -0.82 -15.05 4.17
C VAL A 99 -2.28 -15.35 3.84
N GLN A 100 -3.01 -14.40 3.25
CA GLN A 100 -4.41 -14.61 2.86
C GLN A 100 -4.54 -15.68 1.76
N GLN A 101 -3.60 -15.76 0.82
CA GLN A 101 -3.62 -16.81 -0.20
C GLN A 101 -3.42 -18.20 0.40
N LEU A 102 -2.51 -18.32 1.37
CA LEU A 102 -2.29 -19.57 2.09
C LEU A 102 -3.52 -19.97 2.90
N GLN A 103 -4.16 -19.01 3.59
CA GLN A 103 -5.39 -19.25 4.33
C GLN A 103 -6.52 -19.71 3.40
N ARG A 104 -6.73 -19.03 2.27
CA ARG A 104 -7.73 -19.43 1.25
C ARG A 104 -7.45 -20.83 0.70
N SER A 105 -6.19 -21.16 0.45
CA SER A 105 -5.79 -22.49 -0.04
C SER A 105 -6.05 -23.56 1.01
N ARG A 106 -5.75 -23.29 2.29
CA ARG A 106 -6.05 -24.17 3.42
C ARG A 106 -7.55 -24.43 3.56
N GLU A 107 -8.37 -23.38 3.49
CA GLU A 107 -9.82 -23.48 3.59
C GLU A 107 -10.42 -24.28 2.44
N ARG A 108 -9.96 -24.04 1.20
CA ARG A 108 -10.38 -24.83 0.03
C ARG A 108 -10.03 -26.29 0.18
N PHE A 109 -8.81 -26.59 0.62
CA PHE A 109 -8.38 -27.96 0.88
C PHE A 109 -9.24 -28.63 1.95
N PHE A 110 -9.46 -27.95 3.07
CA PHE A 110 -10.28 -28.48 4.17
C PHE A 110 -11.74 -28.72 3.76
N ALA A 111 -12.32 -27.81 2.95
CA ALA A 111 -13.67 -27.97 2.40
C ALA A 111 -13.77 -29.16 1.43
N MET A 112 -12.74 -29.39 0.61
CA MET A 112 -12.67 -30.53 -0.31
C MET A 112 -12.64 -31.87 0.46
N VAL A 113 -11.80 -31.97 1.50
CA VAL A 113 -11.67 -33.19 2.30
C VAL A 113 -12.94 -33.48 3.13
N ASN A 114 -13.62 -32.47 3.69
CA ASN A 114 -14.82 -32.69 4.51
C ASN A 114 -16.10 -32.99 3.71
N HIS A 115 -16.15 -32.69 2.41
CA HIS A 115 -17.33 -33.00 1.59
C HIS A 115 -17.56 -34.52 1.44
N GLU A 116 -16.53 -35.35 1.63
CA GLU A 116 -16.65 -36.82 1.59
C GLU A 116 -17.04 -37.46 2.94
N SER A 117 -16.84 -36.75 4.07
CA SER A 117 -17.20 -37.22 5.41
C SER A 117 -18.61 -36.80 5.87
N ALA A 118 -19.26 -35.91 5.12
CA ALA A 118 -20.62 -35.45 5.41
C ALA A 118 -21.68 -36.35 4.75
N THR A 119 -21.59 -37.67 4.93
CA THR A 119 -22.79 -38.50 4.79
C THR A 119 -23.58 -38.36 6.09
N PRO A 120 -24.77 -37.72 6.10
CA PRO A 120 -25.62 -37.73 7.27
C PRO A 120 -25.99 -39.19 7.53
N TRP A 121 -25.61 -39.71 8.69
CA TRP A 121 -26.12 -41.00 9.13
C TRP A 121 -27.65 -41.01 8.97
N PRO A 122 -28.23 -41.99 8.27
CA PRO A 122 -29.68 -42.08 8.22
C PRO A 122 -30.20 -42.37 9.64
N PRO A 123 -31.28 -41.71 10.09
CA PRO A 123 -31.91 -42.04 11.37
C PRO A 123 -32.69 -43.36 11.21
N SER A 124 -31.99 -44.48 11.30
CA SER A 124 -32.58 -45.82 11.38
C SER A 124 -31.51 -46.78 11.90
N THR A 125 -31.68 -47.67 12.88
CA THR A 125 -32.81 -48.10 13.72
C THR A 125 -32.19 -49.11 14.69
N ALA A 126 -32.34 -48.93 16.01
CA ALA A 126 -32.40 -49.97 17.07
C ALA A 126 -32.30 -49.24 18.42
N GLY A 127 -33.31 -49.12 19.28
CA GLY A 127 -34.37 -50.07 19.59
C GLY A 127 -34.15 -50.60 21.02
N ARG A 128 -34.69 -49.90 22.02
CA ARG A 128 -35.06 -50.32 23.41
C ARG A 128 -35.65 -49.08 24.09
N ARG A 129 -36.94 -48.75 23.97
CA ARG A 129 -38.14 -49.29 24.66
C ARG A 129 -38.02 -49.29 26.20
N CYS A 130 -38.72 -48.33 26.82
CA CYS A 130 -39.34 -48.23 28.16
C CYS A 130 -39.45 -46.72 28.49
N TRP A 131 -40.57 -46.09 28.87
CA TRP A 131 -41.90 -46.57 29.26
C TRP A 131 -42.89 -45.41 29.12
N PHE A 132 -44.16 -45.76 28.88
CA PHE A 132 -45.30 -44.85 28.83
C PHE A 132 -45.59 -44.26 30.23
N GLY A 133 -45.87 -42.96 30.29
CA GLY A 133 -46.22 -42.29 31.55
C GLY A 133 -46.81 -40.90 31.38
N GLY A 134 -47.94 -40.78 30.66
CA GLY A 134 -48.95 -39.76 30.92
C GLY A 134 -48.78 -38.34 30.34
N ARG A 135 -49.77 -37.97 29.52
CA ARG A 135 -50.33 -36.61 29.24
C ARG A 135 -49.63 -35.70 28.21
N THR A 136 -50.19 -35.78 26.99
CA THR A 136 -50.47 -34.73 25.96
C THR A 136 -49.35 -33.80 25.44
N PRO A 137 -49.17 -33.67 24.10
CA PRO A 137 -48.24 -32.69 23.50
C PRO A 137 -48.94 -31.36 23.19
N PRO A 138 -48.27 -30.19 23.24
CA PRO A 138 -48.75 -29.04 22.50
C PRO A 138 -48.25 -29.10 21.05
N ARG A 139 -49.19 -28.95 20.14
CA ARG A 139 -49.00 -28.78 18.70
C ARG A 139 -48.18 -27.52 18.41
N CYS A 140 -47.17 -27.59 17.55
CA CYS A 140 -46.66 -26.43 16.81
C CYS A 140 -46.94 -26.61 15.32
N PRO A 141 -47.74 -25.72 14.70
CA PRO A 141 -48.14 -25.86 13.30
C PRO A 141 -47.10 -25.31 12.34
N VAL A 142 -46.77 -26.15 11.34
CA VAL A 142 -46.50 -25.86 9.93
C VAL A 142 -45.80 -24.52 9.55
N ARG A 143 -44.60 -24.71 9.00
CA ARG A 143 -43.87 -23.79 8.11
C ARG A 143 -44.71 -23.50 6.85
N ARG A 144 -45.00 -22.24 6.54
CA ARG A 144 -45.36 -21.81 5.17
C ARG A 144 -44.39 -20.73 4.68
N SER A 145 -43.74 -21.06 3.58
CA SER A 145 -42.93 -20.18 2.75
C SER A 145 -43.79 -19.41 1.74
N ARG A 146 -43.22 -18.30 1.24
CA ARG A 146 -43.49 -17.50 0.01
C ARG A 146 -43.66 -16.02 0.39
N SER A 147 -42.67 -15.15 0.22
CA SER A 147 -42.11 -14.57 -1.02
C SER A 147 -43.04 -13.57 -1.70
N SER A 148 -42.47 -12.38 -2.00
CA SER A 148 -42.99 -11.27 -2.82
C SER A 148 -43.96 -10.34 -2.06
N ILE A 149 -43.88 -9.00 -2.02
CA ILE A 149 -43.41 -7.93 -2.92
C ILE A 149 -43.07 -6.67 -2.06
N ARG A 150 -41.92 -6.03 -2.29
CA ARG A 150 -41.70 -4.57 -2.07
C ARG A 150 -41.81 -3.92 -3.46
N PRO A 151 -42.26 -2.65 -3.65
CA PRO A 151 -41.75 -1.47 -2.93
C PRO A 151 -42.79 -0.38 -2.59
N ARG A 152 -42.44 0.56 -1.70
CA ARG A 152 -43.08 1.89 -1.64
C ARG A 152 -42.01 2.97 -1.81
N ALA A 153 -42.33 3.89 -2.72
CA ALA A 153 -41.57 5.06 -3.16
C ALA A 153 -41.46 6.15 -2.06
N PRO A 154 -40.62 7.18 -2.28
CA PRO A 154 -40.12 8.10 -1.25
C PRO A 154 -41.00 9.35 -1.07
N LEU A 155 -40.66 10.16 -0.05
CA LEU A 155 -40.73 11.64 0.08
C LEU A 155 -41.12 12.07 1.53
N PRO A 156 -40.83 13.31 1.96
CA PRO A 156 -40.02 14.36 1.33
C PRO A 156 -38.60 14.50 1.90
#